data_AF-K6P3Q6-F1
#
_entry.id   AF-K6P3Q6-F1
#
_cell.length_a   1.000
_cell.length_b   1.000
_cell.length_c   1.000
_cell.angle_alpha   90.00
_cell.angle_beta   90.00
_cell.angle_gamma   90.00
#
_symmetry.space_group_name_H-M   'P 1'
#
loop_
_entity.id
_entity.type
_entity.pdbx_description
1 polymer ?
#
loop_
_entity_poly.entity_id
_entity_poly.type
_entity_poly.pdbx_seq_one_letter_code
_entity_poly.pdbx_strand_id
1 'polypeptide(L)'
;MRLAVVRFPGSNCEHDVAVVLARELGRRVEVIDHRRRDLRPFAGVVLPGGFAFGDYLRAGALAARTPVMEAVRDFAAAGGPVLGICNGFQILCEAGLLPGALRPNRQGLFQCRPIRVRVEGPSALTAGLPPGRVVRLEIAHGEGAYVGEGPQGAFVPGRGARVILRYSDAAGRIDPDANPNGSVDNVAGICNAAGNVVGLMPHPERRPAEGPGTGWAGGDGGRAAPGGRAGGGPRSGAPSPVPGGQAGTGTGAGAAGGAAPTGPTGIPDCHCWDGLDLLARWVAAAAAWWSQRRAGPRSGPSHAALTGRAGG
;
A
#
# COMPACT_ATOMS: atom_id res chain seq x y z
N MET A 1 -1.45 -9.40 -19.80
CA MET A 1 -0.35 -8.58 -19.24
C MET A 1 0.28 -9.29 -18.03
N ARG A 2 1.49 -8.93 -17.61
CA ARG A 2 2.16 -9.48 -16.42
C ARG A 2 2.49 -8.35 -15.45
N LEU A 3 2.42 -8.61 -14.15
CA LEU A 3 2.83 -7.68 -13.10
C LEU A 3 4.11 -8.19 -12.43
N ALA A 4 5.01 -7.29 -12.09
CA ALA A 4 6.23 -7.62 -11.35
C ALA A 4 6.06 -7.26 -9.87
N VAL A 5 6.48 -8.14 -8.98
CA VAL A 5 6.69 -7.85 -7.56
C VAL A 5 8.17 -8.03 -7.26
N VAL A 6 8.84 -6.98 -6.80
CA VAL A 6 10.28 -7.02 -6.58
C VAL A 6 10.59 -7.66 -5.22
N ARG A 7 11.43 -8.69 -5.21
CA ARG A 7 11.98 -9.27 -3.99
C ARG A 7 13.37 -8.73 -3.73
N PHE A 8 13.53 -8.06 -2.59
CA PHE A 8 14.82 -7.66 -2.05
C PHE A 8 15.27 -8.67 -0.99
N PRO A 9 16.56 -8.86 -0.74
CA PRO A 9 17.01 -9.59 0.44
C PRO A 9 16.36 -8.97 1.68
N GLY A 10 15.64 -9.74 2.51
CA GLY A 10 14.95 -9.23 3.70
C GLY A 10 13.56 -8.60 3.48
N SER A 11 13.07 -8.48 2.24
CA SER A 11 11.63 -8.22 2.05
C SER A 11 10.80 -9.41 2.56
N ASN A 12 9.56 -9.16 2.97
CA ASN A 12 8.70 -10.21 3.55
C ASN A 12 7.24 -10.18 3.10
N CYS A 13 6.83 -9.16 2.32
CA CYS A 13 5.45 -9.03 1.83
C CYS A 13 5.30 -9.36 0.34
N GLU A 14 6.38 -9.76 -0.37
CA GLU A 14 6.30 -10.04 -1.80
C GLU A 14 5.30 -11.16 -2.14
N HIS A 15 5.17 -12.16 -1.27
CA HIS A 15 4.27 -13.29 -1.48
C HIS A 15 2.82 -12.88 -1.21
N ASP A 16 2.57 -12.10 -0.15
CA ASP A 16 1.24 -11.56 0.16
C ASP A 16 0.69 -10.76 -1.01
N VAL A 17 1.49 -9.83 -1.54
CA VAL A 17 1.14 -9.04 -2.73
C VAL A 17 0.89 -9.94 -3.93
N ALA A 18 1.79 -10.90 -4.20
CA ALA A 18 1.65 -11.79 -5.36
C ALA A 18 0.39 -12.65 -5.29
N VAL A 19 0.06 -13.17 -4.09
CA VAL A 19 -1.14 -13.97 -3.84
C VAL A 19 -2.39 -13.15 -4.06
N VAL A 20 -2.49 -11.94 -3.51
CA VAL A 20 -3.67 -11.09 -3.67
C VAL A 20 -3.87 -10.70 -5.13
N LEU A 21 -2.82 -10.25 -5.82
CA LEU A 21 -2.91 -9.89 -7.23
C LEU A 21 -3.29 -11.08 -8.13
N ALA A 22 -2.81 -12.28 -7.80
CA ALA A 22 -3.08 -13.49 -8.59
C ALA A 22 -4.46 -14.09 -8.31
N ARG A 23 -4.80 -14.31 -7.03
CA ARG A 23 -6.01 -15.02 -6.62
C ARG A 23 -7.24 -14.12 -6.63
N GLU A 24 -7.13 -12.91 -6.09
CA GLU A 24 -8.29 -12.01 -5.93
C GLU A 24 -8.53 -11.16 -7.19
N LEU A 25 -7.47 -10.80 -7.92
CA LEU A 25 -7.58 -9.96 -9.12
C LEU A 25 -7.33 -10.72 -10.44
N GLY A 26 -7.02 -12.03 -10.37
CA GLY A 26 -6.84 -12.88 -11.55
C GLY A 26 -5.67 -12.47 -12.46
N ARG A 27 -4.61 -11.86 -11.90
CA ARG A 27 -3.47 -11.37 -12.69
C ARG A 27 -2.31 -12.36 -12.73
N ARG A 28 -1.57 -12.36 -13.85
CA ARG A 28 -0.28 -13.06 -13.93
C ARG A 28 0.78 -12.23 -13.23
N VAL A 29 1.38 -12.76 -12.17
CA VAL A 29 2.40 -12.09 -11.36
C VAL A 29 3.72 -12.85 -11.44
N GLU A 30 4.83 -12.13 -11.56
CA GLU A 30 6.19 -12.68 -11.41
C GLU A 30 6.86 -11.98 -10.24
N VAL A 31 7.35 -12.76 -9.27
CA VAL A 31 8.26 -12.25 -8.24
C VAL A 31 9.66 -12.20 -8.84
N ILE A 32 10.22 -11.00 -8.97
CA ILE A 32 11.51 -10.77 -9.63
C ILE A 32 12.60 -10.42 -8.61
N ASP A 33 13.82 -10.85 -8.90
CA ASP A 33 15.00 -10.56 -8.09
C ASP A 33 15.43 -9.09 -8.21
N HIS A 34 15.93 -8.49 -7.13
CA HIS A 34 16.42 -7.12 -7.08
C HIS A 34 17.58 -6.79 -8.06
N ARG A 35 18.19 -7.80 -8.69
CA ARG A 35 19.21 -7.64 -9.75
C ARG A 35 18.61 -7.57 -11.16
N ARG A 36 17.30 -7.78 -11.33
CA ARG A 36 16.62 -7.76 -12.64
C ARG A 36 16.75 -6.39 -13.28
N ARG A 37 17.25 -6.33 -14.52
CA ARG A 37 17.42 -5.06 -15.27
C ARG A 37 16.38 -4.81 -16.35
N ASP A 38 15.64 -5.84 -16.76
CA ASP A 38 14.64 -5.73 -17.82
C ASP A 38 13.21 -5.84 -17.27
N LEU A 39 12.50 -4.72 -17.32
CA LEU A 39 11.10 -4.61 -16.93
C LEU A 39 10.14 -4.46 -18.14
N ARG A 40 10.64 -4.55 -19.37
CA ARG A 40 9.82 -4.43 -20.60
C ARG A 40 8.66 -5.44 -20.66
N PRO A 41 8.77 -6.69 -20.15
CA PRO A 41 7.67 -7.65 -20.17
C PRO A 41 6.49 -7.33 -19.23
N PHE A 42 6.61 -6.34 -18.34
CA PHE A 42 5.62 -6.06 -17.30
C PHE A 42 4.79 -4.82 -17.58
N ALA A 43 3.55 -4.85 -17.10
CA ALA A 43 2.57 -3.77 -17.19
C ALA A 43 2.52 -2.88 -15.94
N GLY A 44 3.06 -3.35 -14.82
CA GLY A 44 3.13 -2.63 -13.56
C GLY A 44 4.14 -3.30 -12.63
N VAL A 45 4.71 -2.50 -11.73
CA VAL A 45 5.76 -2.94 -10.79
C VAL A 45 5.34 -2.60 -9.37
N VAL A 46 5.43 -3.58 -8.47
CA VAL A 46 5.22 -3.38 -7.03
C VAL A 46 6.54 -3.54 -6.28
N LEU A 47 6.87 -2.56 -5.46
CA LEU A 47 7.88 -2.66 -4.40
C LEU A 47 7.13 -3.00 -3.10
N PRO A 48 7.26 -4.24 -2.59
CA PRO A 48 6.47 -4.71 -1.46
C PRO A 48 6.99 -4.16 -0.13
N GLY A 49 6.23 -4.38 0.94
CA GLY A 49 6.67 -4.13 2.31
C GLY A 49 7.71 -5.14 2.83
N GLY A 50 8.23 -4.85 4.02
CA GLY A 50 9.21 -5.68 4.74
C GLY A 50 10.37 -4.86 5.27
N PHE A 51 11.55 -5.46 5.32
CA PHE A 51 12.77 -4.86 5.84
C PHE A 51 13.90 -5.10 4.83
N ALA A 52 13.82 -4.48 3.65
CA ALA A 52 14.80 -4.72 2.59
C ALA A 52 16.23 -4.39 3.07
N PHE A 53 17.13 -5.36 2.92
CA PHE A 53 18.48 -5.38 3.48
C PHE A 53 18.52 -5.16 5.00
N GLY A 54 17.51 -5.64 5.72
CA GLY A 54 17.38 -5.53 7.18
C GLY A 54 17.21 -4.10 7.68
N ASP A 55 16.97 -3.14 6.79
CA ASP A 55 17.00 -1.70 7.07
C ASP A 55 18.29 -1.25 7.80
N TYR A 56 19.41 -1.98 7.62
CA TYR A 56 20.62 -1.87 8.44
C TYR A 56 21.26 -0.47 8.49
N LEU A 57 21.20 0.28 7.38
CA LEU A 57 21.70 1.66 7.33
C LEU A 57 20.57 2.65 7.67
N ARG A 58 19.49 2.53 6.91
CA ARG A 58 18.23 3.26 7.01
C ARG A 58 17.22 2.52 6.12
N ALA A 59 15.94 2.55 6.47
CA ALA A 59 14.95 1.80 5.72
C ALA A 59 14.94 2.19 4.23
N GLY A 60 15.05 1.17 3.37
CA GLY A 60 15.07 1.32 1.92
C GLY A 60 16.34 1.89 1.28
N ALA A 61 17.31 2.41 2.05
CA ALA A 61 18.46 3.14 1.49
C ALA A 61 19.40 2.26 0.63
N LEU A 62 19.63 1.00 1.04
CA LEU A 62 20.40 0.04 0.25
C LEU A 62 19.61 -0.47 -0.95
N ALA A 63 18.32 -0.76 -0.76
CA ALA A 63 17.43 -1.24 -1.82
C ALA A 63 17.27 -0.23 -2.97
N ALA A 64 17.22 1.07 -2.66
CA ALA A 64 17.13 2.15 -3.64
C ALA A 64 18.31 2.22 -4.63
N ARG A 65 19.43 1.57 -4.31
CA ARG A 65 20.68 1.54 -5.10
C ARG A 65 20.91 0.20 -5.80
N THR A 66 19.87 -0.63 -5.93
CA THR A 66 19.95 -1.94 -6.60
C THR A 66 19.69 -1.84 -8.11
N PRO A 67 20.18 -2.80 -8.93
CA PRO A 67 19.98 -2.79 -10.38
C PRO A 67 18.52 -2.69 -10.83
N VAL A 68 17.59 -3.33 -10.10
CA VAL A 68 16.16 -3.23 -10.43
C VAL A 68 15.63 -1.81 -10.31
N MET A 69 16.17 -1.00 -9.40
CA MET A 69 15.71 0.36 -9.21
C MET A 69 16.13 1.29 -10.35
N GLU A 70 17.22 0.99 -11.07
CA GLU A 70 17.54 1.66 -12.34
C GLU A 70 16.44 1.39 -13.37
N ALA A 71 16.07 0.11 -13.54
CA ALA A 71 15.00 -0.27 -14.47
C ALA A 71 13.62 0.28 -14.05
N VAL A 72 13.34 0.39 -12.75
CA VAL A 72 12.11 1.01 -12.23
C VAL A 72 12.06 2.50 -12.57
N ARG A 73 13.19 3.22 -12.51
CA ARG A 73 13.25 4.63 -12.92
C ARG A 73 12.87 4.80 -14.38
N ASP A 74 13.45 4.00 -15.26
CA ASP A 74 13.13 4.04 -16.70
C ASP A 74 11.68 3.67 -16.98
N PHE A 75 11.18 2.64 -16.29
CA PHE A 75 9.79 2.19 -16.37
C PHE A 75 8.81 3.29 -15.93
N ALA A 76 9.09 3.96 -14.81
CA ALA A 76 8.29 5.04 -14.28
C ALA A 76 8.32 6.28 -15.18
N ALA A 77 9.49 6.64 -15.73
CA ALA A 77 9.66 7.75 -16.67
C ALA A 77 8.86 7.54 -17.97
N ALA A 78 8.70 6.29 -18.41
CA ALA A 78 7.83 5.91 -19.53
C ALA A 78 6.32 5.92 -19.18
N GLY A 79 5.94 6.38 -17.98
CA GLY A 79 4.55 6.43 -17.52
C GLY A 79 4.03 5.12 -16.92
N GLY A 80 4.90 4.12 -16.75
CA GLY A 80 4.53 2.82 -16.20
C GLY A 80 4.05 2.92 -14.74
N PRO A 81 2.97 2.22 -14.35
CA PRO A 81 2.49 2.23 -12.96
C PRO A 81 3.43 1.52 -11.99
N VAL A 82 3.88 2.24 -10.95
CA VAL A 82 4.73 1.74 -9.87
C VAL A 82 4.04 1.94 -8.53
N LEU A 83 3.98 0.89 -7.71
CA LEU A 83 3.38 0.92 -6.38
C LEU A 83 4.42 0.54 -5.32
N GLY A 84 4.71 1.42 -4.38
CA GLY A 84 5.55 1.15 -3.21
C GLY A 84 4.72 1.05 -1.95
N ILE A 85 4.71 -0.13 -1.31
CA ILE A 85 3.93 -0.41 -0.10
C ILE A 85 4.85 -0.49 1.10
N CYS A 86 4.58 0.27 2.16
CA CYS A 86 5.37 0.33 3.40
C CYS A 86 6.86 0.55 3.09
N ASN A 87 7.70 -0.49 3.18
CA ASN A 87 9.12 -0.41 2.80
C ASN A 87 9.34 -0.03 1.34
N GLY A 88 8.45 -0.44 0.44
CA GLY A 88 8.45 0.04 -0.94
C GLY A 88 8.29 1.55 -1.06
N PHE A 89 7.50 2.20 -0.19
CA PHE A 89 7.38 3.66 -0.19
C PHE A 89 8.69 4.33 0.25
N GLN A 90 9.32 3.79 1.31
CA GLN A 90 10.64 4.25 1.77
C GLN A 90 11.67 4.16 0.64
N ILE A 91 11.72 3.03 -0.08
CA ILE A 91 12.59 2.81 -1.23
C ILE A 91 12.34 3.84 -2.35
N LEU A 92 11.09 4.17 -2.66
CA LEU A 92 10.77 5.17 -3.69
C LEU A 92 11.27 6.57 -3.31
N CYS A 93 11.18 6.94 -2.03
CA CYS A 93 11.72 8.20 -1.53
C CYS A 93 13.26 8.22 -1.60
N GLU A 94 13.91 7.17 -1.13
CA GLU A 94 15.38 7.02 -1.19
C GLU A 94 15.91 6.98 -2.63
N ALA A 95 15.12 6.46 -3.57
CA ALA A 95 15.45 6.47 -5.00
C ALA A 95 15.22 7.82 -5.68
N GLY A 96 14.59 8.79 -5.00
CA GLY A 96 14.21 10.09 -5.57
C GLY A 96 13.06 10.00 -6.58
N LEU A 97 12.31 8.89 -6.59
CA LEU A 97 11.10 8.72 -7.42
C LEU A 97 9.87 9.37 -6.79
N LEU A 98 9.90 9.53 -5.47
CA LEU A 98 8.96 10.34 -4.69
C LEU A 98 9.76 11.29 -3.80
N PRO A 99 9.24 12.49 -3.50
CA PRO A 99 9.90 13.41 -2.58
C PRO A 99 9.63 13.03 -1.11
N GLY A 100 10.38 13.66 -0.22
CA GLY A 100 10.28 13.46 1.21
C GLY A 100 11.12 12.29 1.71
N ALA A 101 10.94 11.99 3.00
CA ALA A 101 11.62 10.90 3.68
C ALA A 101 10.68 10.31 4.74
N LEU A 102 10.94 9.06 5.11
CA LEU A 102 10.21 8.36 6.16
C LEU A 102 11.17 8.18 7.33
N ARG A 103 10.73 8.57 8.53
CA ARG A 103 11.52 8.53 9.76
C ARG A 103 10.90 7.56 10.76
N PRO A 104 11.63 7.18 11.83
CA PRO A 104 11.06 6.51 12.98
C PRO A 104 9.74 7.15 13.42
N ASN A 105 8.75 6.31 13.75
CA ASN A 105 7.48 6.77 14.28
C ASN A 105 7.73 7.69 15.48
N ARG A 106 6.89 8.71 15.69
CA ARG A 106 7.03 9.70 16.77
C ARG A 106 7.19 9.07 18.15
N GLN A 107 6.56 7.93 18.39
CA GLN A 107 6.63 7.18 19.65
C GLN A 107 7.87 6.28 19.77
N GLY A 108 8.64 6.10 18.69
CA GLY A 108 9.78 5.17 18.63
C GLY A 108 9.41 3.69 18.62
N LEU A 109 8.12 3.36 18.49
CA LEU A 109 7.61 1.98 18.56
C LEU A 109 7.06 1.49 17.22
N PHE A 110 7.22 0.19 16.96
CA PHE A 110 6.57 -0.49 15.84
C PHE A 110 5.05 -0.52 16.06
N GLN A 111 4.28 -0.18 15.02
CA GLN A 111 2.82 -0.24 15.05
C GLN A 111 2.29 -1.24 14.04
N CYS A 112 1.44 -2.15 14.52
CA CYS A 112 0.70 -3.14 13.73
C CYS A 112 -0.78 -3.07 14.11
N ARG A 113 -1.60 -2.38 13.33
CA ARG A 113 -3.03 -2.19 13.63
C ARG A 113 -3.83 -1.73 12.42
N PRO A 114 -5.15 -1.94 12.44
CA PRO A 114 -6.04 -1.29 11.49
C PRO A 114 -6.02 0.22 11.69
N ILE A 115 -6.03 0.95 10.58
CA ILE A 115 -6.18 2.39 10.51
C ILE A 115 -7.28 2.77 9.51
N ARG A 116 -7.62 4.05 9.51
CA ARG A 116 -8.48 4.64 8.48
C ARG A 116 -7.70 5.73 7.77
N VAL A 117 -7.83 5.78 6.45
CA VAL A 117 -7.31 6.87 5.64
C VAL A 117 -8.40 7.43 4.76
N ARG A 118 -8.36 8.74 4.52
CA ARG A 118 -9.22 9.45 3.60
C ARG A 118 -8.52 9.62 2.26
N VAL A 119 -9.26 9.36 1.18
CA VAL A 119 -8.83 9.64 -0.19
C VAL A 119 -8.85 11.14 -0.44
N GLU A 120 -7.72 11.70 -0.89
CA GLU A 120 -7.59 13.14 -1.16
C GLU A 120 -7.75 13.48 -2.66
N GLY A 121 -7.34 12.56 -3.54
CA GLY A 121 -7.37 12.82 -4.97
C GLY A 121 -6.93 11.62 -5.83
N PRO A 122 -7.02 11.75 -7.15
CA PRO A 122 -6.75 10.66 -8.08
C PRO A 122 -5.25 10.35 -8.24
N SER A 123 -4.96 9.08 -8.47
CA SER A 123 -3.66 8.51 -8.84
C SER A 123 -3.90 7.16 -9.52
N ALA A 124 -2.85 6.44 -9.94
CA ALA A 124 -2.98 5.06 -10.39
C ALA A 124 -3.70 4.16 -9.36
N LEU A 125 -3.58 4.45 -8.05
CA LEU A 125 -4.17 3.66 -6.96
C LEU A 125 -5.58 4.13 -6.58
N THR A 126 -5.88 5.42 -6.72
CA THR A 126 -7.12 6.05 -6.22
C THR A 126 -8.03 6.59 -7.33
N ALA A 127 -7.70 6.34 -8.60
CA ALA A 127 -8.49 6.80 -9.74
C ALA A 127 -9.96 6.35 -9.62
N GLY A 128 -10.90 7.28 -9.78
CA GLY A 128 -12.34 7.02 -9.71
C GLY A 128 -12.89 6.83 -8.29
N LEU A 129 -12.09 7.03 -7.24
CA LEU A 129 -12.58 7.17 -5.87
C LEU A 129 -12.94 8.62 -5.59
N PRO A 130 -14.12 8.90 -4.99
CA PRO A 130 -14.46 10.26 -4.63
C PRO A 130 -13.52 10.76 -3.52
N PRO A 131 -12.98 12.00 -3.64
CA PRO A 131 -12.32 12.66 -2.53
C PRO A 131 -13.23 12.66 -1.30
N GLY A 132 -12.65 12.41 -0.12
CA GLY A 132 -13.39 12.26 1.12
C GLY A 132 -13.79 10.82 1.47
N ARG A 133 -13.71 9.86 0.54
CA ARG A 133 -13.95 8.44 0.87
C ARG A 133 -12.95 7.97 1.93
N VAL A 134 -13.47 7.40 3.01
CA VAL A 134 -12.66 6.74 4.04
C VAL A 134 -12.49 5.28 3.67
N VAL A 135 -11.26 4.77 3.77
CA VAL A 135 -10.90 3.37 3.55
C VAL A 135 -10.18 2.82 4.77
N ARG A 136 -10.47 1.55 5.11
CA ARG A 136 -9.82 0.85 6.22
C ARG A 136 -8.70 -0.05 5.71
N LEU A 137 -7.49 0.14 6.23
CA LEU A 137 -6.29 -0.60 5.84
C LEU A 137 -5.50 -1.02 7.08
N GLU A 138 -4.54 -1.93 6.94
CA GLU A 138 -3.60 -2.29 7.99
C GLU A 138 -2.29 -1.49 7.86
N ILE A 139 -1.63 -1.21 8.98
CA ILE A 139 -0.24 -0.72 9.00
C ILE A 139 0.65 -1.73 9.72
N ALA A 140 1.93 -1.76 9.36
CA ALA A 140 2.96 -2.58 10.02
C ALA A 140 4.34 -1.91 9.82
N HIS A 141 4.68 -0.90 10.61
CA HIS A 141 5.94 -0.16 10.44
C HIS A 141 6.50 0.42 11.76
N GLY A 142 7.83 0.49 11.84
CA GLY A 142 8.58 1.25 12.85
C GLY A 142 9.06 2.61 12.35
N GLU A 143 9.24 2.76 11.04
CA GLU A 143 9.75 3.97 10.37
C GLU A 143 8.77 4.50 9.32
N GLY A 144 7.57 4.90 9.75
CA GLY A 144 6.51 5.35 8.84
C GLY A 144 6.24 6.85 8.83
N ALA A 145 6.94 7.65 9.64
CA ALA A 145 6.65 9.07 9.80
C ALA A 145 7.13 9.86 8.58
N TYR A 146 6.20 10.25 7.70
CA TYR A 146 6.51 11.06 6.54
C TYR A 146 6.90 12.48 6.93
N VAL A 147 8.05 12.91 6.42
CA VAL A 147 8.55 14.28 6.49
C VAL A 147 8.96 14.75 5.11
N GLY A 148 8.88 16.04 4.87
CA GLY A 148 9.33 16.65 3.63
C GLY A 148 8.41 17.76 3.19
N GLU A 149 8.85 18.49 2.17
CA GLU A 149 8.06 19.51 1.49
C GLU A 149 7.02 18.82 0.58
N GLY A 150 6.02 18.19 1.20
CA GLY A 150 4.78 17.81 0.52
C GLY A 150 3.88 19.04 0.36
N PRO A 151 3.00 19.09 -0.66
CA PRO A 151 2.28 20.31 -1.01
C PRO A 151 1.42 20.81 0.15
N GLN A 152 1.81 21.94 0.74
CA GLN A 152 0.91 22.81 1.47
C GLN A 152 0.02 23.50 0.44
N GLY A 153 -1.25 23.11 0.37
CA GLY A 153 -2.25 23.76 -0.50
C GLY A 153 -3.06 22.83 -1.39
N ALA A 154 -3.97 23.44 -2.16
CA ALA A 154 -4.89 22.73 -3.04
C ALA A 154 -4.17 21.99 -4.18
N PHE A 155 -4.77 20.86 -4.57
CA PHE A 155 -4.36 20.03 -5.70
C PHE A 155 -4.20 20.86 -7.00
N VAL A 156 -2.99 20.87 -7.59
CA VAL A 156 -2.76 21.41 -8.95
C VAL A 156 -2.34 20.30 -9.90
N PRO A 157 -3.15 19.95 -10.93
CA PRO A 157 -2.79 18.93 -11.91
C PRO A 157 -1.43 19.20 -12.58
N GLY A 158 -0.59 18.17 -12.68
CA GLY A 158 0.70 18.25 -13.38
C GLY A 158 1.82 19.00 -12.65
N ARG A 159 1.61 19.43 -11.39
CA ARG A 159 2.65 20.08 -10.59
C ARG A 159 2.96 19.30 -9.31
N GLY A 160 4.24 18.91 -9.17
CA GLY A 160 4.79 18.33 -7.95
C GLY A 160 4.19 16.98 -7.55
N ALA A 161 4.73 16.37 -6.49
CA ALA A 161 4.10 15.23 -5.86
C ALA A 161 2.84 15.64 -5.09
N ARG A 162 1.96 14.67 -4.82
CA ARG A 162 0.59 14.94 -4.35
C ARG A 162 0.23 13.97 -3.25
N VAL A 163 -0.43 14.47 -2.21
CA VAL A 163 -1.01 13.61 -1.18
C VAL A 163 -2.25 12.92 -1.77
N ILE A 164 -2.31 11.60 -1.67
CA ILE A 164 -3.44 10.80 -2.16
C ILE A 164 -4.23 10.16 -1.02
N LEU A 165 -3.60 9.98 0.14
CA LEU A 165 -4.18 9.38 1.33
C LEU A 165 -3.69 10.12 2.57
N ARG A 166 -4.62 10.49 3.45
CA ARG A 166 -4.32 11.03 4.79
C ARG A 166 -4.91 10.15 5.87
N TYR A 167 -4.21 9.95 6.98
CA TYR A 167 -4.77 9.34 8.18
C TYR A 167 -5.95 10.18 8.69
N SER A 168 -7.07 9.51 8.96
CA SER A 168 -8.31 10.16 9.36
C SER A 168 -9.05 9.36 10.43
N ASP A 169 -9.98 10.00 11.10
CA ASP A 169 -10.96 9.31 11.95
C ASP A 169 -11.98 8.53 11.09
N ALA A 170 -12.99 7.94 11.74
CA ALA A 170 -14.06 7.18 11.07
C ALA A 170 -15.01 8.06 10.24
N ALA A 171 -15.10 9.36 10.52
CA ALA A 171 -15.90 10.32 9.78
C ALA A 171 -15.10 11.01 8.66
N GLY A 172 -13.82 10.68 8.49
CA GLY A 172 -12.93 11.29 7.50
C GLY A 172 -12.38 12.65 7.94
N ARG A 173 -12.39 12.98 9.23
CA ARG A 173 -11.71 14.19 9.74
C ARG A 173 -10.21 13.92 9.88
N ILE A 174 -9.40 14.90 9.49
CA ILE A 174 -7.94 14.85 9.64
C ILE A 174 -7.60 15.33 11.03
N ASP A 175 -7.42 14.38 11.93
CA ASP A 175 -7.15 14.63 13.34
C ASP A 175 -5.74 14.13 13.70
N PRO A 176 -4.91 14.89 14.44
CA PRO A 176 -3.61 14.43 14.92
C PRO A 176 -3.63 13.09 15.69
N ASP A 177 -4.73 12.75 16.34
CA ASP A 177 -4.89 11.49 17.10
C ASP A 177 -5.12 10.28 16.18
N ALA A 178 -5.64 10.51 14.96
CA ALA A 178 -5.77 9.47 13.95
C ALA A 178 -4.41 9.09 13.33
N ASN A 179 -3.39 9.92 13.51
CA ASN A 179 -2.06 9.74 12.94
C ASN A 179 -1.23 8.74 13.76
N PRO A 180 -0.94 7.54 13.23
CA PRO A 180 -0.22 6.53 13.98
C PRO A 180 1.23 6.94 14.23
N ASN A 181 1.93 7.46 13.22
CA ASN A 181 3.39 7.57 13.20
C ASN A 181 3.91 8.99 13.38
N GLY A 182 3.06 10.01 13.37
CA GLY A 182 3.48 11.41 13.42
C GLY A 182 3.92 11.98 12.07
N SER A 183 3.46 11.42 10.95
CA SER A 183 3.61 12.04 9.63
C SER A 183 3.13 13.48 9.63
N VAL A 184 3.86 14.38 8.97
CA VAL A 184 3.41 15.75 8.71
C VAL A 184 2.11 15.72 7.91
N ASP A 185 1.17 16.60 8.27
CA ASP A 185 -0.19 16.71 7.71
C ASP A 185 -0.97 15.39 7.60
N ASN A 186 -0.69 14.44 8.50
CA ASN A 186 -1.29 13.10 8.49
C ASN A 186 -1.09 12.34 7.16
N VAL A 187 -0.01 12.60 6.42
CA VAL A 187 0.25 11.91 5.15
C VAL A 187 0.43 10.40 5.37
N ALA A 188 -0.40 9.61 4.68
CA ALA A 188 -0.32 8.15 4.65
C ALA A 188 0.15 7.61 3.30
N GLY A 189 -0.02 8.38 2.22
CA GLY A 189 0.47 8.04 0.89
C GLY A 189 0.46 9.21 -0.09
N ILE A 190 1.40 9.18 -1.03
CA ILE A 190 1.61 10.21 -2.04
C ILE A 190 1.78 9.60 -3.43
N CYS A 191 1.68 10.43 -4.48
CA CYS A 191 2.06 10.07 -5.83
C CYS A 191 2.93 11.14 -6.50
N ASN A 192 3.65 10.77 -7.55
CA ASN A 192 4.40 11.72 -8.38
C ASN A 192 3.46 12.64 -9.20
N ALA A 193 4.03 13.63 -9.90
CA ALA A 193 3.25 14.60 -10.69
C ALA A 193 2.38 13.96 -11.79
N ALA A 194 2.86 12.88 -12.40
CA ALA A 194 2.13 12.12 -13.41
C ALA A 194 1.10 11.14 -12.82
N GLY A 195 1.13 10.90 -11.50
CA GLY A 195 0.22 10.01 -10.78
C GLY A 195 0.45 8.51 -10.99
N ASN A 196 1.47 8.11 -11.74
CA ASN A 196 1.78 6.70 -12.03
C ASN A 196 2.69 6.04 -10.98
N VAL A 197 3.49 6.81 -10.25
CA VAL A 197 4.30 6.31 -9.13
C VAL A 197 3.57 6.64 -7.84
N VAL A 198 3.22 5.63 -7.07
CA VAL A 198 2.45 5.75 -5.83
C VAL A 198 3.22 5.10 -4.68
N GLY A 199 3.32 5.80 -3.56
CA GLY A 199 3.89 5.28 -2.32
C GLY A 199 2.88 5.42 -1.17
N LEU A 200 2.70 4.37 -0.37
CA LEU A 200 1.83 4.40 0.80
C LEU A 200 2.37 3.54 1.94
N MET A 201 2.20 3.99 3.18
CA MET A 201 2.58 3.23 4.38
C MET A 201 1.61 2.10 4.74
N PRO A 202 0.28 2.26 4.60
CA PRO A 202 -0.65 1.16 4.82
C PRO A 202 -0.47 0.02 3.80
N HIS A 203 -0.85 -1.18 4.19
CA HIS A 203 -0.78 -2.42 3.41
C HIS A 203 -2.15 -2.74 2.77
N PRO A 204 -2.42 -2.33 1.52
CA PRO A 204 -3.68 -2.65 0.84
C PRO A 204 -3.83 -4.14 0.51
N GLU A 205 -2.73 -4.89 0.45
CA GLU A 205 -2.72 -6.34 0.27
C GLU A 205 -3.15 -7.11 1.53
N ARG A 206 -3.16 -6.48 2.70
CA ARG A 206 -3.58 -7.13 3.95
C ARG A 206 -5.05 -6.85 4.21
N ARG A 207 -5.83 -7.92 4.38
CA ARG A 207 -7.21 -7.82 4.84
C ARG A 207 -7.22 -7.42 6.32
N PRO A 208 -7.88 -6.32 6.70
CA PRO A 208 -7.99 -5.94 8.09
C PRO A 208 -8.76 -6.99 8.89
N ALA A 209 -8.35 -7.26 10.13
CA ALA A 209 -9.08 -8.19 11.00
C ALA A 209 -10.52 -7.70 11.22
N GLU A 210 -11.48 -8.62 11.20
CA GLU A 210 -12.88 -8.35 11.54
C GLU A 210 -13.05 -8.39 13.07
N GLY A 211 -13.64 -7.35 13.64
CA GLY A 211 -13.86 -7.20 15.08
C GLY A 211 -12.91 -6.22 15.80
N PRO A 212 -13.18 -5.90 17.08
CA PRO A 212 -12.34 -5.01 17.88
C PRO A 212 -10.99 -5.69 18.17
N GLY A 213 -9.98 -5.32 17.37
CA GLY A 213 -8.56 -5.39 17.69
C GLY A 213 -8.08 -6.50 18.61
N THR A 214 -8.22 -7.77 18.23
CA THR A 214 -7.28 -8.77 18.73
C THR A 214 -6.02 -8.63 17.87
N GLY A 215 -5.05 -7.86 18.37
CA GLY A 215 -3.69 -7.94 17.85
C GLY A 215 -3.28 -9.42 17.71
N TRP A 216 -2.45 -9.70 16.72
CA TRP A 216 -1.90 -11.03 16.46
C TRP A 216 -1.47 -11.68 17.78
N ALA A 217 -2.26 -12.64 18.27
CA ALA A 217 -1.87 -13.49 19.38
C ALA A 217 -0.85 -14.45 18.79
N GLY A 218 0.43 -14.13 18.97
CA GLY A 218 1.53 -15.00 18.59
C GLY A 218 1.31 -16.37 19.20
N GLY A 219 0.97 -17.34 18.36
CA GLY A 219 1.02 -18.75 18.70
C GLY A 219 2.48 -19.15 18.87
N ASP A 220 2.78 -19.62 20.07
CA ASP A 220 3.87 -20.50 20.46
C ASP A 220 5.30 -20.13 20.03
N GLY A 221 6.07 -19.73 21.05
CA GLY A 221 7.51 -19.61 20.98
C GLY A 221 8.17 -20.88 20.43
N GLY A 222 8.96 -20.72 19.38
CA GLY A 222 9.65 -21.81 18.72
C GLY A 222 10.91 -21.35 18.00
N ARG A 223 12.00 -21.31 18.76
CA ARG A 223 13.40 -21.47 18.31
C ARG A 223 14.12 -20.23 17.76
N ALA A 224 14.64 -19.44 18.69
CA ALA A 224 15.88 -18.72 18.50
C ALA A 224 17.01 -19.69 18.09
N ALA A 225 17.79 -19.35 17.07
CA ALA A 225 19.04 -20.02 16.72
C ALA A 225 20.11 -19.76 17.82
N PRO A 226 20.99 -20.73 18.13
CA PRO A 226 21.82 -20.68 19.32
C PRO A 226 23.12 -19.89 19.09
N GLY A 227 23.54 -19.11 20.09
CA GLY A 227 24.92 -18.64 20.21
C GLY A 227 25.10 -17.36 21.04
N GLY A 228 25.46 -17.51 22.32
CA GLY A 228 25.95 -16.38 23.14
C GLY A 228 25.67 -16.53 24.64
N ARG A 229 26.64 -17.09 25.38
CA ARG A 229 26.70 -17.34 26.84
C ARG A 229 26.32 -16.11 27.69
N ALA A 230 25.42 -16.20 28.68
CA ALA A 230 25.47 -16.81 30.02
C ALA A 230 26.01 -15.89 31.13
N GLY A 231 25.16 -15.69 32.15
CA GLY A 231 25.42 -15.12 33.48
C GLY A 231 24.16 -14.42 33.99
N GLY A 232 23.50 -14.74 35.11
CA GLY A 232 23.72 -15.71 36.17
C GLY A 232 23.01 -15.24 37.46
N GLY A 233 21.74 -15.63 37.65
CA GLY A 233 21.01 -15.77 38.94
C GLY A 233 20.51 -14.50 39.70
N PRO A 234 19.70 -14.64 40.77
CA PRO A 234 18.68 -15.68 41.04
C PRO A 234 17.28 -15.11 41.40
N ARG A 235 16.31 -16.04 41.48
CA ARG A 235 14.88 -15.86 41.77
C ARG A 235 14.57 -15.80 43.28
N SER A 236 13.46 -15.14 43.63
CA SER A 236 12.57 -15.38 44.79
C SER A 236 11.22 -14.70 44.44
N GLY A 237 10.01 -15.05 44.85
CA GLY A 237 9.36 -16.03 45.73
C GLY A 237 7.85 -15.68 45.71
N ALA A 238 6.97 -16.66 45.84
CA ALA A 238 5.49 -16.72 45.64
C ALA A 238 4.63 -15.86 46.65
N PRO A 239 3.28 -16.03 46.82
CA PRO A 239 2.11 -16.30 45.92
C PRO A 239 0.85 -15.38 46.17
N SER A 240 -0.19 -15.53 45.30
CA SER A 240 -1.69 -15.46 45.42
C SER A 240 -2.41 -14.97 46.72
N PRO A 241 -3.70 -14.48 46.71
CA PRO A 241 -4.87 -15.19 46.14
C PRO A 241 -6.08 -14.39 45.58
N VAL A 242 -7.04 -15.17 45.07
CA VAL A 242 -8.39 -14.91 44.48
C VAL A 242 -9.46 -14.68 45.58
N PRO A 243 -10.63 -14.07 45.26
CA PRO A 243 -11.89 -14.83 45.02
C PRO A 243 -12.73 -14.20 43.87
N GLY A 244 -13.80 -14.73 43.26
CA GLY A 244 -14.74 -15.84 43.53
C GLY A 244 -16.19 -15.34 43.29
N GLY A 245 -16.97 -15.98 42.38
CA GLY A 245 -18.44 -15.88 42.28
C GLY A 245 -19.03 -14.97 41.17
N GLN A 246 -20.20 -15.19 40.57
CA GLN A 246 -21.07 -16.35 40.32
C GLN A 246 -22.08 -15.95 39.20
N ALA A 247 -22.80 -16.93 38.67
CA ALA A 247 -23.65 -16.90 37.47
C ALA A 247 -24.98 -16.11 37.59
N GLY A 248 -25.56 -15.75 36.43
CA GLY A 248 -26.94 -15.25 36.29
C GLY A 248 -27.49 -15.47 34.89
N THR A 249 -28.63 -16.15 34.80
CA THR A 249 -29.37 -16.65 33.63
C THR A 249 -30.52 -15.74 33.19
N GLY A 250 -30.94 -15.80 31.91
CA GLY A 250 -32.25 -15.35 31.39
C GLY A 250 -32.22 -15.01 29.89
N THR A 251 -32.70 -15.88 28.97
CA THR A 251 -34.03 -15.87 28.30
C THR A 251 -34.43 -14.49 27.74
N GLY A 252 -34.84 -14.24 26.50
CA GLY A 252 -35.28 -15.05 25.37
C GLY A 252 -36.37 -14.26 24.61
N ALA A 253 -36.22 -14.15 23.28
CA ALA A 253 -37.22 -13.88 22.23
C ALA A 253 -37.91 -12.50 22.07
N GLY A 254 -37.87 -12.01 20.83
CA GLY A 254 -38.72 -10.94 20.28
C GLY A 254 -38.39 -10.72 18.80
N ALA A 255 -39.07 -11.45 17.91
CA ALA A 255 -38.91 -11.41 16.45
C ALA A 255 -40.03 -10.60 15.78
N ALA A 256 -39.66 -9.76 14.81
CA ALA A 256 -40.45 -9.26 13.68
C ALA A 256 -39.43 -8.61 12.73
N GLY A 257 -39.35 -8.82 11.42
CA GLY A 257 -40.34 -9.18 10.41
C GLY A 257 -40.05 -8.24 9.24
N GLY A 258 -39.69 -8.76 8.07
CA GLY A 258 -39.38 -7.92 6.91
C GLY A 258 -38.63 -8.66 5.80
N ALA A 259 -39.34 -9.52 5.08
CA ALA A 259 -38.89 -10.04 3.80
C ALA A 259 -38.89 -8.92 2.75
N ALA A 260 -37.81 -8.82 1.98
CA ALA A 260 -37.70 -7.98 0.79
C ALA A 260 -37.07 -8.81 -0.36
N PRO A 261 -37.38 -8.49 -1.62
CA PRO A 261 -37.58 -9.48 -2.68
C PRO A 261 -36.29 -9.95 -3.35
N THR A 262 -36.27 -11.23 -3.72
CA THR A 262 -35.24 -11.87 -4.55
C THR A 262 -35.40 -11.47 -6.02
N GLY A 263 -34.47 -10.65 -6.52
CA GLY A 263 -34.21 -10.40 -7.94
C GLY A 263 -32.88 -11.04 -8.40
N PRO A 264 -32.66 -11.25 -9.70
CA PRO A 264 -31.89 -12.39 -10.20
C PRO A 264 -30.37 -12.21 -10.16
N THR A 265 -29.70 -13.25 -9.66
CA THR A 265 -28.36 -13.78 -9.97
C THR A 265 -27.32 -12.84 -10.60
N GLY A 266 -26.27 -12.52 -9.85
CA GLY A 266 -25.05 -11.93 -10.39
C GLY A 266 -23.92 -11.83 -9.38
N ILE A 267 -23.07 -12.88 -9.33
CA ILE A 267 -21.81 -13.02 -8.58
C ILE A 267 -22.03 -13.24 -7.05
N PRO A 268 -21.56 -14.37 -6.47
CA PRO A 268 -21.65 -14.61 -5.02
C PRO A 268 -20.82 -13.56 -4.27
N ASP A 269 -21.30 -13.12 -3.11
CA ASP A 269 -20.66 -12.15 -2.20
C ASP A 269 -19.18 -12.46 -1.97
N CYS A 270 -18.31 -11.94 -2.84
CA CYS A 270 -16.88 -11.98 -2.64
C CYS A 270 -16.55 -10.89 -1.63
N HIS A 271 -16.16 -11.30 -0.42
CA HIS A 271 -15.68 -10.44 0.67
C HIS A 271 -14.51 -9.54 0.23
N CYS A 272 -14.81 -8.44 -0.46
CA CYS A 272 -13.82 -7.46 -0.86
C CYS A 272 -13.60 -6.47 0.29
N TRP A 273 -12.34 -6.28 0.69
CA TRP A 273 -11.94 -5.23 1.63
C TRP A 273 -11.48 -4.00 0.85
N ASP A 274 -11.46 -2.82 1.47
CA ASP A 274 -11.12 -1.56 0.78
C ASP A 274 -9.75 -1.59 0.08
N GLY A 275 -8.79 -2.31 0.65
CA GLY A 275 -7.46 -2.49 0.05
C GLY A 275 -7.51 -3.21 -1.31
N LEU A 276 -8.44 -4.14 -1.50
CA LEU A 276 -8.63 -4.84 -2.77
C LEU A 276 -9.18 -3.89 -3.85
N ASP A 277 -10.07 -2.95 -3.50
CA ASP A 277 -10.58 -1.91 -4.43
C ASP A 277 -9.43 -0.99 -4.89
N LEU A 278 -8.53 -0.58 -3.98
CA LEU A 278 -7.33 0.17 -4.34
C LEU A 278 -6.43 -0.60 -5.31
N LEU A 279 -6.12 -1.87 -5.00
CA LEU A 279 -5.30 -2.70 -5.87
C LEU A 279 -5.95 -2.94 -7.24
N ALA A 280 -7.27 -3.12 -7.30
CA ALA A 280 -8.01 -3.27 -8.55
C ALA A 280 -7.85 -2.03 -9.46
N ARG A 281 -7.87 -0.82 -8.89
CA ARG A 281 -7.63 0.43 -9.62
C ARG A 281 -6.22 0.54 -10.15
N TRP A 282 -5.23 0.18 -9.33
CA TRP A 282 -3.84 0.13 -9.77
C TRP A 282 -3.63 -0.89 -10.90
N VAL A 283 -4.26 -2.07 -10.82
CA VAL A 283 -4.27 -3.06 -11.90
C VAL A 283 -4.92 -2.53 -13.16
N ALA A 284 -6.02 -1.77 -13.05
CA ALA A 284 -6.67 -1.13 -14.20
C ALA A 284 -5.75 -0.09 -14.85
N ALA A 285 -5.04 0.72 -14.06
CA ALA A 285 -4.04 1.66 -14.57
C ALA A 285 -2.89 0.94 -15.31
N ALA A 286 -2.39 -0.18 -14.76
CA ALA A 286 -1.38 -1.02 -15.41
C ALA A 286 -1.87 -1.59 -16.75
N ALA A 287 -3.13 -2.04 -16.82
CA ALA A 287 -3.74 -2.53 -18.05
C ALA A 287 -3.88 -1.45 -19.13
N ALA A 288 -4.33 -0.26 -18.73
CA ALA A 288 -4.47 0.89 -19.63
C ALA A 288 -3.11 1.29 -20.22
N TRP A 289 -2.09 1.48 -19.38
CA TRP A 289 -0.74 1.82 -19.83
C TRP A 289 -0.14 0.75 -20.74
N TRP A 290 -0.26 -0.53 -20.38
CA TRP A 290 0.25 -1.64 -21.19
C TRP A 290 -0.36 -1.68 -22.59
N SER A 291 -1.66 -1.41 -22.69
CA SER A 291 -2.39 -1.38 -23.96
C SER A 291 -1.91 -0.22 -24.83
N GLN A 292 -1.74 0.97 -24.25
CA GLN A 292 -1.19 2.14 -24.94
C GLN A 292 0.23 1.91 -25.43
N ARG A 293 1.10 1.35 -24.58
CA ARG A 293 2.49 1.03 -24.92
C ARG A 293 2.60 0.06 -26.10
N ARG A 294 1.72 -0.94 -26.18
CA ARG A 294 1.71 -1.92 -27.27
C ARG A 294 1.15 -1.38 -28.59
N ALA A 295 0.28 -0.38 -28.53
CA ALA A 295 -0.28 0.24 -29.73
C ALA A 295 0.74 1.09 -30.51
N GLY A 296 1.91 1.39 -29.93
CA GLY A 296 2.90 2.30 -30.51
C GLY A 296 2.43 3.76 -30.48
N PRO A 297 3.26 4.72 -30.92
CA PRO A 297 2.81 6.09 -31.10
C PRO A 297 1.67 6.11 -32.11
N ARG A 298 0.49 6.59 -31.72
CA ARG A 298 -0.58 6.90 -32.68
C ARG A 298 -0.01 7.90 -33.67
N SER A 299 0.09 7.52 -34.94
CA SER A 299 0.33 8.47 -36.02
C SER A 299 -0.78 9.51 -35.94
N GLY A 300 -0.41 10.75 -35.60
CA GLY A 300 -1.32 11.89 -35.73
C GLY A 300 -1.77 12.03 -37.18
N PRO A 301 -2.91 12.68 -37.45
CA PRO A 301 -3.34 12.91 -38.82
C PRO A 301 -2.21 13.61 -39.57
N SER A 302 -1.74 12.95 -40.64
CA SER A 302 -0.82 13.51 -41.62
C SER A 302 -1.40 14.83 -42.10
N HIS A 303 -0.72 15.94 -41.81
CA HIS A 303 -0.98 17.23 -42.44
C HIS A 303 -0.50 17.15 -43.90
N ALA A 304 -1.21 16.37 -44.72
CA ALA A 304 -1.00 16.29 -46.15
C ALA A 304 -2.35 16.60 -46.82
N ALA A 305 -2.46 17.84 -47.31
CA ALA A 305 -3.29 18.32 -48.43
C ALA A 305 -3.88 19.71 -48.13
N LEU A 306 -3.04 20.74 -48.20
CA LEU A 306 -3.46 22.09 -48.58
C LEU A 306 -2.46 22.64 -49.61
N THR A 307 -2.28 21.89 -50.70
CA THR A 307 -1.70 22.40 -51.94
C THR A 307 -2.63 21.99 -53.08
N GLY A 308 -3.54 22.89 -53.46
CA GLY A 308 -4.54 22.64 -54.50
C GLY A 308 -5.30 23.90 -54.91
N ARG A 309 -4.65 24.72 -55.74
CA ARG A 309 -5.17 25.60 -56.82
C ARG A 309 -6.67 25.98 -56.85
N ALA A 310 -6.91 27.29 -56.98
CA ALA A 310 -7.61 27.97 -58.09
C ALA A 310 -7.38 29.50 -57.89
N GLY A 311 -6.95 30.33 -58.83
CA GLY A 311 -7.14 30.29 -60.28
C GLY A 311 -8.48 30.92 -60.63
N GLY A 312 -8.55 32.26 -60.69
CA GLY A 312 -9.73 33.06 -61.03
C GLY A 312 -9.53 34.51 -60.68
#